data_AF-A0A835CTK4-F1
#
_entry.id   AF-A0A835CTK4-F1
#
_cell.length_a   1.000
_cell.length_b   1.000
_cell.length_c   1.000
_cell.angle_alpha   90.00
_cell.angle_beta   90.00
_cell.angle_gamma   90.00
#
_symmetry.space_group_name_H-M   'P 1'
#
loop_
_entity.id
_entity.type
_entity.pdbx_description
1 polymer ?
#
loop_
_entity_poly.entity_id
_entity_poly.type
_entity_poly.pdbx_seq_one_letter_code
_entity_poly.pdbx_strand_id
1 'polypeptide(L)'
;MSSIKKSIGSSLASRTTYGFEEEPRYDDMTIEELTECLDSSIRTNKILEMENDMFEHYLSRHDPQSLIAMTHVLDTAKRIQRVASQLIPESSDQNLVESTSGIYSIYEPIPRSPSKLTSSQTLNTLSGSGQFSSKLIPHVKRLRITLTRRAEMATEETEETKKNMLALEKETMKKKESIQAQMEEIQTRIQDIHETKNHLEENIVKKGVDPLTGKISAKKFIRFMNDLTKKADRELEKLRLKNFTTKGQIKHVTEQLKQKQQLGESLHPIDFQAVAIENQEILDKIENKNKQLEELKMVTGHYNLKLISHKNKLAEQTIKLNNMKEEISNKQYQMEKLKIQEECLQTEIEDIQKQIENIKKLTDKYHLPDVMEFIQVQTELREMKKTYDRLERHQKIQKTAVSNIKNKRQLYKNELDTKTSNHSQFFEGLRESQIFLN
;
A
#
# COMPACT_ATOMS: atom_id res chain seq x y z
N MET A 1 -46.16 -6.89 -68.07
CA MET A 1 -45.46 -7.13 -66.79
C MET A 1 -44.13 -6.41 -66.81
N SER A 2 -43.80 -5.74 -65.71
CA SER A 2 -42.48 -5.14 -65.40
C SER A 2 -42.02 -3.95 -66.25
N SER A 3 -42.25 -2.73 -65.75
CA SER A 3 -41.19 -1.71 -65.53
C SER A 3 -41.79 -0.39 -65.05
N ILE A 4 -42.14 -0.29 -63.76
CA ILE A 4 -42.38 0.98 -63.07
C ILE A 4 -41.25 1.17 -62.06
N LYS A 5 -40.11 1.65 -62.55
CA LYS A 5 -39.01 2.20 -61.73
C LYS A 5 -38.22 3.15 -62.61
N LYS A 6 -38.63 4.43 -62.64
CA LYS A 6 -37.79 5.61 -62.93
C LYS A 6 -38.68 6.85 -63.01
N SER A 7 -38.79 7.58 -61.91
CA SER A 7 -38.82 9.06 -61.87
C SER A 7 -39.10 9.53 -60.44
N ILE A 8 -38.16 9.26 -59.53
CA ILE A 8 -38.06 10.00 -58.28
C ILE A 8 -36.67 10.63 -58.33
N GLY A 9 -36.58 11.86 -58.80
CA GLY A 9 -35.29 12.51 -58.99
C GLY A 9 -35.32 13.76 -59.84
N SER A 10 -36.24 14.69 -59.59
CA SER A 10 -36.14 16.04 -60.16
C SER A 10 -37.02 17.05 -59.40
N SER A 11 -36.59 17.51 -58.23
CA SER A 11 -37.08 18.80 -57.71
C SER A 11 -36.15 19.47 -56.69
N LEU A 12 -34.87 19.08 -56.62
CA LEU A 12 -33.83 19.90 -56.01
C LEU A 12 -33.12 20.73 -57.08
N ALA A 13 -33.86 21.62 -57.71
CA ALA A 13 -33.27 22.75 -58.40
C ALA A 13 -33.95 23.99 -57.86
N SER A 14 -33.29 24.65 -56.89
CA SER A 14 -33.39 26.10 -56.80
C SER A 14 -33.34 26.67 -58.21
N ARG A 15 -34.06 27.75 -58.46
CA ARG A 15 -34.25 28.45 -59.75
C ARG A 15 -32.94 29.05 -60.31
N THR A 16 -31.84 28.31 -60.27
CA THR A 16 -30.46 28.73 -60.50
C THR A 16 -29.93 28.31 -61.85
N THR A 17 -30.57 27.39 -62.57
CA THR A 17 -30.15 27.03 -63.92
C THR A 17 -31.38 26.64 -64.73
N TYR A 18 -31.90 27.54 -65.56
CA TYR A 18 -32.43 27.27 -66.91
C TYR A 18 -32.93 28.60 -67.48
N GLY A 19 -32.51 28.90 -68.71
CA GLY A 19 -33.06 30.01 -69.48
C GLY A 19 -34.53 29.74 -69.79
N PHE A 20 -35.30 30.83 -69.98
CA PHE A 20 -36.67 30.85 -70.52
C PHE A 20 -37.37 29.48 -70.49
N GLU A 21 -37.86 29.05 -69.33
CA GLU A 21 -38.89 28.02 -69.34
C GLU A 21 -40.10 28.63 -70.04
N GLU A 22 -40.55 28.01 -71.12
CA GLU A 22 -41.81 28.34 -71.78
C GLU A 22 -42.90 28.36 -70.70
N GLU A 23 -43.68 29.44 -70.66
CA GLU A 23 -44.86 29.52 -69.80
C GLU A 23 -45.69 28.23 -70.01
N PRO A 24 -46.02 27.49 -68.93
CA PRO A 24 -46.83 26.29 -69.06
C PRO A 24 -48.13 26.65 -69.78
N ARG A 25 -48.45 25.97 -70.88
CA ARG A 25 -49.77 26.10 -71.52
C ARG A 25 -50.81 25.47 -70.59
N TYR A 26 -51.33 26.28 -69.70
CA TYR A 26 -52.38 25.89 -68.76
C TYR A 26 -53.66 25.38 -69.45
N ASP A 27 -53.85 25.76 -70.72
CA ASP A 27 -55.00 25.38 -71.54
C ASP A 27 -55.00 23.90 -71.98
N ASP A 28 -53.83 23.24 -71.99
CA ASP A 28 -53.67 21.86 -72.47
C ASP A 28 -53.54 20.83 -71.31
N MET A 29 -53.56 21.29 -70.05
CA MET A 29 -53.38 20.45 -68.86
C MET A 29 -54.70 19.91 -68.31
N THR A 30 -54.68 18.67 -67.84
CA THR A 30 -55.79 18.07 -67.10
C THR A 30 -55.95 18.71 -65.71
N ILE A 31 -57.14 18.57 -65.11
CA ILE A 31 -57.43 19.11 -63.76
C ILE A 31 -56.45 18.57 -62.71
N GLU A 32 -56.05 17.30 -62.82
CA GLU A 32 -55.08 16.67 -61.92
C GLU A 32 -53.69 17.31 -62.07
N GLU A 33 -53.22 17.52 -63.31
CA GLU A 33 -51.95 18.21 -63.58
C GLU A 33 -51.97 19.67 -63.12
N LEU A 34 -53.11 20.37 -63.24
CA LEU A 34 -53.30 21.73 -62.73
C LEU A 34 -53.19 21.78 -61.20
N THR A 35 -53.79 20.82 -60.49
CA THR A 35 -53.67 20.73 -59.02
C THR A 35 -52.25 20.44 -58.58
N GLU A 36 -51.54 19.56 -59.27
CA GLU A 36 -50.13 19.26 -58.97
C GLU A 36 -49.23 20.48 -59.24
N CYS A 37 -49.49 21.23 -60.31
CA CYS A 37 -48.79 22.46 -60.61
C CYS A 37 -49.04 23.56 -59.56
N LEU A 38 -50.29 23.70 -59.09
CA LEU A 38 -50.63 24.64 -58.02
C LEU A 38 -49.92 24.29 -56.72
N ASP A 39 -49.95 23.02 -56.31
CA ASP A 39 -49.26 22.53 -55.13
C ASP A 39 -47.74 22.73 -55.22
N SER A 40 -47.16 22.47 -56.40
CA SER A 40 -45.75 22.74 -56.67
C SER A 40 -45.41 24.23 -56.55
N SER A 41 -46.27 25.12 -57.07
CA SER A 41 -46.13 26.57 -56.95
C SER A 41 -46.22 27.04 -55.49
N ILE A 42 -47.15 26.50 -54.71
CA ILE A 42 -47.28 26.80 -53.28
C ILE A 42 -46.02 26.36 -52.52
N ARG A 43 -45.55 25.13 -52.75
CA ARG A 43 -44.33 24.61 -52.10
C ARG A 43 -43.10 25.46 -52.46
N THR A 44 -42.93 25.81 -53.73
CA THR A 44 -41.80 26.63 -54.17
C THR A 44 -41.85 28.04 -53.59
N ASN A 45 -43.04 28.67 -53.53
CA ASN A 45 -43.21 29.94 -52.84
C ASN A 45 -42.85 29.84 -51.35
N LYS A 46 -43.22 28.74 -50.68
CA LYS A 46 -42.86 28.54 -49.28
C LYS A 46 -41.35 28.40 -49.06
N ILE A 47 -40.66 27.68 -49.95
CA ILE A 47 -39.20 27.55 -49.91
C ILE A 47 -38.53 28.90 -50.16
N LEU A 48 -39.04 29.69 -51.11
CA LEU A 48 -38.51 31.03 -51.39
C LEU A 48 -38.73 32.00 -50.22
N GLU A 49 -39.86 31.91 -49.54
CA GLU A 49 -40.13 32.67 -48.31
C GLU A 49 -39.11 32.32 -47.23
N MET A 50 -38.89 31.02 -46.95
CA MET A 50 -37.89 30.58 -45.99
C MET A 50 -36.46 30.98 -46.38
N GLU A 51 -36.13 30.91 -47.67
CA GLU A 51 -34.84 31.34 -48.21
C GLU A 51 -34.63 32.85 -48.00
N ASN A 52 -35.67 33.66 -48.26
CA ASN A 52 -35.62 35.10 -48.03
C ASN A 52 -35.46 35.40 -46.54
N ASP A 53 -36.26 34.79 -45.66
CA ASP A 53 -36.17 34.99 -44.21
C ASP A 53 -34.75 34.70 -43.69
N MET A 54 -34.15 33.59 -44.14
CA MET A 54 -32.79 33.21 -43.80
C MET A 54 -31.77 34.27 -44.24
N PHE A 55 -31.88 34.78 -45.48
CA PHE A 55 -30.97 35.82 -45.96
C PHE A 55 -31.23 37.18 -45.33
N GLU A 56 -32.46 37.54 -45.01
CA GLU A 56 -32.78 38.76 -44.28
C GLU A 56 -32.18 38.72 -42.87
N HIS A 57 -32.28 37.59 -42.17
CA HIS A 57 -31.60 37.39 -40.89
C HIS A 57 -30.09 37.50 -41.01
N TYR A 58 -29.49 36.87 -42.02
CA TYR A 58 -28.06 36.97 -42.28
C TYR A 58 -27.62 38.42 -42.53
N LEU A 59 -28.29 39.11 -43.46
CA LEU A 59 -27.99 40.49 -43.83
C LEU A 59 -28.24 41.46 -42.66
N SER A 60 -29.27 41.22 -41.84
CA SER A 60 -29.52 42.06 -40.66
C SER A 60 -28.34 42.09 -39.69
N ARG A 61 -27.55 41.00 -39.62
CA ARG A 61 -26.38 40.88 -38.75
C ARG A 61 -25.08 41.33 -39.43
N HIS A 62 -24.91 41.03 -40.71
CA HIS A 62 -23.64 41.25 -41.43
C HIS A 62 -23.61 42.52 -42.28
N ASP A 63 -24.73 42.92 -42.90
CA ASP A 63 -24.83 44.11 -43.74
C ASP A 63 -26.26 44.70 -43.77
N PRO A 64 -26.65 45.43 -42.70
CA PRO A 64 -27.99 46.01 -42.61
C PRO A 64 -28.25 47.12 -43.63
N GLN A 65 -27.21 47.73 -44.20
CA GLN A 65 -27.36 48.79 -45.21
C GLN A 65 -27.86 48.22 -46.54
N SER A 66 -27.39 47.02 -46.91
CA SER A 66 -27.89 46.29 -48.08
C SER A 66 -29.38 45.97 -47.97
N LEU A 67 -29.87 45.63 -46.77
CA LEU A 67 -31.29 45.38 -46.53
C LEU A 67 -32.14 46.65 -46.79
N ILE A 68 -31.69 47.80 -46.29
CA ILE A 68 -32.37 49.10 -46.49
C ILE A 68 -32.42 49.47 -47.98
N ALA A 69 -31.31 49.27 -48.70
CA ALA A 69 -31.23 49.52 -50.13
C ALA A 69 -32.18 48.60 -50.92
N MET A 70 -32.24 47.31 -50.58
CA MET A 70 -33.17 46.34 -51.19
C MET A 70 -34.63 46.74 -50.97
N THR A 71 -35.00 47.16 -49.75
CA THR A 71 -36.36 47.64 -49.45
C THR A 71 -36.74 48.85 -50.29
N HIS A 72 -35.84 49.83 -50.43
CA HIS A 72 -36.08 51.01 -51.26
C HIS A 72 -36.23 50.65 -52.76
N VAL A 73 -35.43 49.71 -53.26
CA VAL A 73 -35.57 49.20 -54.64
C VAL A 73 -36.89 48.46 -54.83
N LEU A 74 -37.32 47.64 -53.86
CA LEU A 74 -38.62 46.96 -53.93
C LEU A 74 -39.79 47.94 -53.91
N ASP A 75 -39.73 49.00 -53.09
CA ASP A 75 -40.79 50.02 -53.02
C ASP A 75 -40.90 50.83 -54.30
N THR A 76 -39.77 51.17 -54.93
CA THR A 76 -39.77 51.84 -56.23
C THR A 76 -40.31 50.92 -57.33
N ALA A 77 -39.93 49.64 -57.35
CA ALA A 77 -40.49 48.65 -58.27
C ALA A 77 -42.00 48.47 -58.10
N LYS A 78 -42.49 48.38 -56.85
CA LYS A 78 -43.93 48.32 -56.55
C LYS A 78 -44.69 49.55 -57.05
N ARG A 79 -44.11 50.76 -56.94
CA ARG A 79 -44.71 51.98 -57.49
C ARG A 79 -44.78 51.93 -59.03
N ILE A 80 -43.69 51.52 -59.68
CA ILE A 80 -43.65 51.39 -61.15
C ILE A 80 -44.67 50.36 -61.63
N GLN A 81 -44.79 49.22 -60.93
CA GLN A 81 -45.77 48.20 -61.29
C GLN A 81 -47.20 48.71 -61.16
N ARG A 82 -47.54 49.43 -60.09
CA ARG A 82 -48.88 50.05 -59.93
C ARG A 82 -49.20 51.03 -61.07
N VAL A 83 -48.22 51.84 -61.49
CA VAL A 83 -48.38 52.78 -62.60
C VAL A 83 -48.47 52.05 -63.94
N ALA A 84 -47.70 50.98 -64.15
CA ALA A 84 -47.77 50.17 -65.36
C ALA A 84 -49.10 49.41 -65.50
N SER A 85 -49.67 48.90 -64.40
CA SER A 85 -51.01 48.30 -64.39
C SER A 85 -52.14 49.30 -64.67
N GLN A 86 -51.90 50.61 -64.53
CA GLN A 86 -52.84 51.66 -64.94
C GLN A 86 -52.71 52.05 -66.43
N LEU A 87 -51.70 51.55 -67.15
CA LEU A 87 -51.38 51.93 -68.54
C LEU A 87 -51.62 50.77 -69.54
N ILE A 88 -52.18 49.65 -69.11
CA ILE A 88 -52.65 48.58 -70.01
C ILE A 88 -54.03 49.00 -70.55
N PRO A 89 -54.25 49.05 -71.89
CA PRO A 89 -55.59 49.26 -72.43
C PRO A 89 -56.45 48.04 -72.12
N GLU A 90 -57.55 48.24 -71.38
CA GLU A 90 -58.65 47.29 -71.35
C GLU A 90 -59.19 47.13 -72.77
N SER A 91 -59.26 45.89 -73.24
CA SER A 91 -60.15 45.51 -74.33
C SER A 91 -61.27 44.68 -73.71
N SER A 92 -62.43 45.35 -73.56
CA SER A 92 -63.84 44.92 -73.55
C SER A 92 -64.15 43.42 -73.41
N ASP A 93 -65.14 42.92 -72.66
CA ASP A 93 -66.22 43.47 -71.84
C ASP A 93 -66.75 42.30 -70.97
N GLN A 94 -67.16 42.54 -69.71
CA GLN A 94 -68.51 42.27 -69.19
C GLN A 94 -68.60 42.54 -67.68
N ASN A 95 -69.60 43.35 -67.33
CA ASN A 95 -69.95 43.85 -66.01
C ASN A 95 -70.23 42.75 -64.97
N LEU A 96 -69.82 42.99 -63.71
CA LEU A 96 -70.69 42.73 -62.56
C LEU A 96 -70.46 43.77 -61.45
N VAL A 97 -71.57 44.22 -60.89
CA VAL A 97 -71.81 45.36 -59.99
C VAL A 97 -71.39 45.05 -58.54
N GLU A 98 -70.77 46.00 -57.82
CA GLU A 98 -71.26 46.51 -56.50
C GLU A 98 -70.38 47.62 -55.87
N SER A 99 -70.95 48.83 -55.86
CA SER A 99 -71.24 49.71 -54.71
C SER A 99 -70.16 50.19 -53.69
N THR A 100 -69.87 51.50 -53.81
CA THR A 100 -69.95 52.60 -52.80
C THR A 100 -69.13 52.60 -51.50
N SER A 101 -68.24 53.59 -51.36
CA SER A 101 -68.22 54.67 -50.33
C SER A 101 -66.90 55.46 -50.44
N GLY A 102 -66.90 56.79 -50.69
CA GLY A 102 -66.90 57.76 -49.59
C GLY A 102 -65.64 58.65 -49.45
N ILE A 103 -65.41 59.63 -50.36
CA ILE A 103 -65.11 61.10 -50.12
C ILE A 103 -64.02 61.47 -49.06
N TYR A 104 -62.96 62.28 -49.28
CA TYR A 104 -62.90 63.71 -49.66
C TYR A 104 -61.52 64.13 -50.23
N SER A 105 -61.59 65.02 -51.22
CA SER A 105 -60.51 65.84 -51.79
C SER A 105 -60.73 67.30 -51.37
N ILE A 106 -59.65 68.05 -51.09
CA ILE A 106 -59.65 69.52 -50.99
C ILE A 106 -58.38 70.07 -51.69
N TYR A 107 -58.59 70.72 -52.85
CA TYR A 107 -57.97 71.92 -53.48
C TYR A 107 -56.89 72.67 -52.65
N GLU A 108 -55.84 73.37 -53.11
CA GLU A 108 -55.22 73.91 -54.36
C GLU A 108 -54.00 74.78 -53.85
N PRO A 109 -53.35 75.73 -54.58
CA PRO A 109 -52.59 75.72 -55.84
C PRO A 109 -51.12 76.21 -55.68
N ILE A 110 -50.31 76.10 -56.75
CA ILE A 110 -48.92 76.63 -56.90
C ILE A 110 -48.96 78.11 -57.34
N PRO A 111 -47.93 78.95 -57.02
CA PRO A 111 -47.13 79.54 -58.12
C PRO A 111 -45.63 79.87 -57.85
N ARG A 112 -44.82 79.66 -58.91
CA ARG A 112 -43.71 80.48 -59.47
C ARG A 112 -42.29 80.51 -58.81
N SER A 113 -41.32 80.15 -59.67
CA SER A 113 -39.83 80.21 -59.59
C SER A 113 -39.26 81.66 -59.65
N PRO A 114 -37.93 81.96 -59.51
CA PRO A 114 -36.85 81.51 -60.43
C PRO A 114 -35.38 81.42 -59.92
N SER A 115 -34.50 80.84 -60.78
CA SER A 115 -33.05 81.12 -61.00
C SER A 115 -32.01 80.60 -59.96
N LYS A 116 -30.79 80.11 -60.28
CA LYS A 116 -29.89 80.20 -61.47
C LYS A 116 -28.65 79.26 -61.30
N LEU A 117 -28.08 78.81 -62.44
CA LEU A 117 -26.62 78.53 -62.75
C LEU A 117 -25.96 77.27 -62.09
N THR A 118 -25.13 76.42 -62.74
CA THR A 118 -24.38 76.48 -64.01
C THR A 118 -23.76 75.12 -64.39
N SER A 119 -23.87 74.75 -65.69
CA SER A 119 -22.84 74.26 -66.65
C SER A 119 -22.03 72.96 -66.35
N SER A 120 -21.71 72.04 -67.28
CA SER A 120 -21.41 72.10 -68.73
C SER A 120 -21.53 70.69 -69.39
N GLN A 121 -22.20 70.55 -70.55
CA GLN A 121 -21.67 70.39 -71.94
C GLN A 121 -21.31 68.95 -72.39
N THR A 122 -22.12 68.33 -73.28
CA THR A 122 -21.99 68.11 -74.76
C THR A 122 -21.25 66.80 -75.11
N LEU A 123 -21.75 65.88 -75.96
CA LEU A 123 -21.94 66.01 -77.42
C LEU A 123 -22.92 64.93 -78.00
N ASN A 124 -23.80 65.37 -78.90
CA ASN A 124 -24.11 64.90 -80.28
C ASN A 124 -24.09 63.37 -80.61
N THR A 125 -24.92 62.75 -81.45
CA THR A 125 -25.99 63.12 -82.41
C THR A 125 -26.47 61.79 -83.03
N LEU A 126 -27.77 61.58 -83.29
CA LEU A 126 -28.35 61.19 -84.60
C LEU A 126 -29.75 60.57 -84.48
N SER A 127 -30.56 60.98 -85.44
CA SER A 127 -31.96 60.66 -85.72
C SER A 127 -32.21 59.19 -86.04
N GLY A 128 -33.42 58.68 -85.77
CA GLY A 128 -33.86 57.38 -86.27
C GLY A 128 -35.13 56.83 -85.64
N SER A 129 -36.25 57.01 -86.35
CA SER A 129 -37.58 56.44 -86.16
C SER A 129 -37.64 54.96 -85.74
N GLY A 130 -38.61 54.63 -84.89
CA GLY A 130 -39.42 53.41 -85.02
C GLY A 130 -38.97 52.18 -84.22
N GLN A 131 -39.59 51.96 -83.07
CA GLN A 131 -40.34 50.75 -82.69
C GLN A 131 -40.44 50.66 -81.17
N PHE A 132 -41.69 50.71 -80.69
CA PHE A 132 -42.08 50.34 -79.34
C PHE A 132 -41.67 48.88 -79.10
N SER A 133 -40.56 48.67 -78.39
CA SER A 133 -40.27 47.41 -77.72
C SER A 133 -40.18 47.69 -76.22
N SER A 134 -40.82 46.83 -75.44
CA SER A 134 -41.05 46.85 -73.99
C SER A 134 -39.78 46.75 -73.11
N LYS A 135 -38.70 47.47 -73.45
CA LYS A 135 -37.46 47.51 -72.67
C LYS A 135 -37.46 48.68 -71.68
N LEU A 136 -38.39 48.67 -70.71
CA LEU A 136 -38.40 49.64 -69.59
C LEU A 136 -38.06 49.02 -68.23
N ILE A 137 -37.32 47.91 -68.23
CA ILE A 137 -36.54 47.53 -67.06
C ILE A 137 -35.10 47.51 -67.53
N PRO A 138 -34.22 48.41 -67.05
CA PRO A 138 -32.80 48.29 -67.29
C PRO A 138 -32.42 46.86 -66.92
N HIS A 139 -31.85 46.11 -67.87
CA HIS A 139 -31.15 44.88 -67.57
C HIS A 139 -29.94 45.28 -66.70
N VAL A 140 -30.20 45.52 -65.41
CA VAL A 140 -29.18 45.46 -64.37
C VAL A 140 -28.63 44.06 -64.55
N LYS A 141 -27.42 43.96 -65.11
CA LYS A 141 -26.65 42.71 -65.16
C LYS A 141 -26.85 42.08 -63.80
N ARG A 142 -27.62 40.98 -63.75
CA ARG A 142 -28.09 40.42 -62.49
C ARG A 142 -26.85 40.16 -61.66
N LEU A 143 -26.60 41.00 -60.65
CA LEU A 143 -25.65 40.71 -59.59
C LEU A 143 -26.31 39.60 -58.77
N ARG A 144 -26.35 38.41 -59.37
CA ARG A 144 -26.80 37.19 -58.73
C ARG A 144 -25.69 36.83 -57.77
N ILE A 145 -26.03 36.79 -56.49
CA ILE A 145 -25.15 36.22 -55.48
C ILE A 145 -24.78 34.81 -55.96
N THR A 146 -23.48 34.53 -56.06
CA THR A 146 -22.97 33.25 -56.54
C THR A 146 -23.57 32.12 -55.72
N LEU A 147 -23.88 30.98 -56.34
CA LEU A 147 -24.43 29.81 -55.65
C LEU A 147 -23.57 29.40 -54.44
N THR A 148 -22.24 29.46 -54.61
CA THR A 148 -21.28 29.24 -53.53
C THR A 148 -21.49 30.19 -52.35
N ARG A 149 -21.62 31.50 -52.62
CA ARG A 149 -21.85 32.50 -51.58
C ARG A 149 -23.22 32.34 -50.91
N ARG A 150 -24.26 31.95 -51.67
CA ARG A 150 -25.57 31.59 -51.10
C ARG A 150 -25.49 30.39 -50.16
N ALA A 151 -24.75 29.35 -50.56
CA ALA A 151 -24.53 28.18 -49.73
C ALA A 151 -23.75 28.54 -48.46
N GLU A 152 -22.70 29.36 -48.55
CA GLU A 152 -21.95 29.89 -47.39
C GLU A 152 -22.87 30.65 -46.43
N MET A 153 -23.63 31.63 -46.92
CA MET A 153 -24.57 32.40 -46.09
C MET A 153 -25.61 31.50 -45.42
N ALA A 154 -26.13 30.50 -46.15
CA ALA A 154 -27.05 29.53 -45.58
C ALA A 154 -26.39 28.71 -44.47
N THR A 155 -25.17 28.21 -44.69
CA THR A 155 -24.44 27.45 -43.65
C THR A 155 -24.14 28.30 -42.42
N GLU A 156 -23.68 29.54 -42.59
CA GLU A 156 -23.39 30.47 -41.49
C GLU A 156 -24.66 30.80 -40.69
N GLU A 157 -25.78 31.07 -41.36
CA GLU A 157 -27.06 31.32 -40.71
C GLU A 157 -27.57 30.09 -39.96
N THR A 158 -27.44 28.88 -40.54
CA THR A 158 -27.85 27.64 -39.88
C THR A 158 -27.01 27.34 -38.63
N GLU A 159 -25.71 27.62 -38.65
CA GLU A 159 -24.86 27.43 -37.47
C GLU A 159 -25.14 28.47 -36.38
N GLU A 160 -25.38 29.73 -36.74
CA GLU A 160 -25.71 30.77 -35.75
C GLU A 160 -27.11 30.56 -35.16
N THR A 161 -28.11 30.17 -35.95
CA THR A 161 -29.45 29.80 -35.45
C THR A 161 -29.38 28.59 -34.50
N LYS A 162 -28.59 27.57 -34.83
CA LYS A 162 -28.34 26.42 -33.95
C LYS A 162 -27.66 26.82 -32.64
N LYS A 163 -26.66 27.72 -32.69
CA LYS A 163 -26.01 28.27 -31.50
C LYS A 163 -26.98 29.06 -30.63
N ASN A 164 -27.83 29.89 -31.23
CA ASN A 164 -28.88 30.64 -30.52
C ASN A 164 -29.91 29.71 -29.88
N MET A 165 -30.31 28.65 -30.59
CA MET A 165 -31.20 27.62 -30.05
C MET A 165 -30.59 26.93 -28.82
N LEU A 166 -29.32 26.53 -28.87
CA LEU A 166 -28.62 25.93 -27.72
C LEU A 166 -28.49 26.89 -26.53
N ALA A 167 -28.23 28.17 -26.81
CA ALA A 167 -28.18 29.20 -25.77
C ALA A 167 -29.55 29.39 -25.09
N LEU A 168 -30.63 29.42 -25.88
CA LEU A 168 -32.00 29.53 -25.40
C LEU A 168 -32.43 28.28 -24.61
N GLU A 169 -32.08 27.09 -25.09
CA GLU A 169 -32.32 25.83 -24.36
C GLU A 169 -31.63 25.83 -22.99
N LYS A 170 -30.36 26.28 -22.94
CA LYS A 170 -29.64 26.42 -21.67
C LYS A 170 -30.30 27.44 -20.73
N GLU A 171 -30.77 28.57 -21.25
CA GLU A 171 -31.44 29.60 -20.45
C GLU A 171 -32.79 29.10 -19.92
N THR A 172 -33.60 28.47 -20.78
CA THR A 172 -34.91 27.92 -20.40
C THR A 172 -34.77 26.80 -19.38
N MET A 173 -33.78 25.92 -19.51
CA MET A 173 -33.47 24.89 -18.51
C MET A 173 -33.10 25.50 -17.15
N LYS A 174 -32.21 26.51 -17.12
CA LYS A 174 -31.88 27.22 -15.88
C LYS A 174 -33.10 27.87 -15.22
N LYS A 175 -33.97 28.52 -16.01
CA LYS A 175 -35.21 29.12 -15.51
C LYS A 175 -36.15 28.06 -14.96
N LYS A 176 -36.32 26.94 -15.66
CA LYS A 176 -37.12 25.80 -15.20
C LYS A 176 -36.62 25.27 -13.86
N GLU A 177 -35.32 25.00 -13.75
CA GLU A 177 -34.68 24.54 -12.51
C GLU A 177 -34.86 25.55 -11.37
N SER A 178 -34.72 26.85 -11.66
CA SER A 178 -34.92 27.91 -10.67
C SER A 178 -36.37 27.98 -10.16
N ILE A 179 -37.36 27.89 -11.05
CA ILE A 179 -38.78 27.91 -10.67
C ILE A 179 -39.12 26.65 -9.88
N GLN A 180 -38.59 25.49 -10.29
CA GLN A 180 -38.78 24.25 -9.56
C GLN A 180 -38.20 24.34 -8.14
N ALA A 181 -36.98 24.87 -7.98
CA ALA A 181 -36.36 25.07 -6.67
C ALA A 181 -37.17 26.04 -5.79
N GLN A 182 -37.70 27.13 -6.36
CA GLN A 182 -38.60 28.05 -5.64
C GLN A 182 -39.89 27.38 -5.20
N MET A 183 -40.48 26.54 -6.07
CA MET A 183 -41.70 25.81 -5.75
C MET A 183 -41.47 24.81 -4.60
N GLU A 184 -40.36 24.06 -4.63
CA GLU A 184 -39.96 23.14 -3.57
C GLU A 184 -39.66 23.88 -2.24
N GLU A 185 -39.01 25.04 -2.29
CA GLU A 185 -38.78 25.90 -1.12
C GLU A 185 -40.10 26.38 -0.50
N ILE A 186 -41.02 26.88 -1.33
CA ILE A 186 -42.33 27.37 -0.89
C ILE A 186 -43.14 26.22 -0.28
N GLN A 187 -43.14 25.04 -0.91
CA GLN A 187 -43.82 23.87 -0.37
C GLN A 187 -43.27 23.46 1.00
N THR A 188 -41.94 23.44 1.15
CA THR A 188 -41.29 23.17 2.45
C THR A 188 -41.67 24.22 3.49
N ARG A 189 -41.65 25.51 3.12
CA ARG A 189 -42.06 26.61 4.00
C ARG A 189 -43.52 26.48 4.43
N ILE A 190 -44.43 26.13 3.53
CA ILE A 190 -45.84 25.91 3.86
C ILE A 190 -45.99 24.76 4.86
N GLN A 191 -45.28 23.66 4.64
CA GLN A 191 -45.26 22.53 5.56
C GLN A 191 -44.75 22.94 6.94
N ASP A 192 -43.62 23.65 7.02
CA ASP A 192 -43.07 24.13 8.30
C ASP A 192 -44.02 25.08 9.03
N ILE A 193 -44.68 26.00 8.31
CA ILE A 193 -45.69 26.89 8.89
C ILE A 193 -46.87 26.08 9.44
N HIS A 194 -47.34 25.08 8.70
CA HIS A 194 -48.44 24.23 9.15
C HIS A 194 -48.08 23.39 10.37
N GLU A 195 -46.89 22.78 10.39
CA GLU A 195 -46.38 22.03 11.54
C GLU A 195 -46.21 22.92 12.77
N THR A 196 -45.62 24.11 12.60
CA THR A 196 -45.44 25.07 13.71
C THR A 196 -46.77 25.61 14.23
N LYS A 197 -47.74 25.87 13.35
CA LYS A 197 -49.12 26.23 13.72
C LYS A 197 -49.79 25.12 14.55
N ASN A 198 -49.75 23.87 14.09
CA ASN A 198 -50.33 22.75 14.82
C ASN A 198 -49.65 22.54 16.18
N HIS A 199 -48.31 22.69 16.22
CA HIS A 199 -47.55 22.60 17.45
C HIS A 199 -47.93 23.71 18.45
N LEU A 200 -48.16 24.93 17.97
CA LEU A 200 -48.64 26.08 18.75
C LEU A 200 -50.04 25.80 19.32
N GLU A 201 -50.99 25.41 18.46
CA GLU A 201 -52.37 25.14 18.85
C GLU A 201 -52.46 24.01 19.90
N GLU A 202 -51.71 22.92 19.70
CA GLU A 202 -51.76 21.79 20.61
C GLU A 202 -51.05 22.09 21.95
N ASN A 203 -49.82 22.61 21.91
CA ASN A 203 -49.00 22.68 23.12
C ASN A 203 -49.14 23.98 23.90
N ILE A 204 -49.50 25.09 23.24
CA ILE A 204 -49.69 26.38 23.89
C ILE A 204 -51.16 26.69 24.09
N VAL A 205 -51.99 26.54 23.06
CA VAL A 205 -53.40 26.93 23.16
C VAL A 205 -54.21 25.89 23.94
N LYS A 206 -54.07 24.59 23.63
CA LYS A 206 -54.82 23.53 24.34
C LYS A 206 -54.17 23.11 25.66
N LYS A 207 -52.87 22.79 25.67
CA LYS A 207 -52.15 22.30 26.87
C LYS A 207 -51.48 23.42 27.69
N GLY A 208 -51.41 24.64 27.17
CA GLY A 208 -50.66 25.74 27.77
C GLY A 208 -51.49 26.71 28.62
N VAL A 209 -52.81 26.59 28.58
CA VAL A 209 -53.75 27.37 29.39
C VAL A 209 -53.78 26.82 30.82
N ASP A 210 -53.64 27.71 31.81
CA ASP A 210 -53.80 27.32 33.21
C ASP A 210 -55.27 27.03 33.54
N PRO A 211 -55.62 25.83 34.06
CA PRO A 211 -57.01 25.44 34.32
C PRO A 211 -57.76 26.40 35.25
N LEU A 212 -57.06 27.10 36.13
CA LEU A 212 -57.64 28.00 37.12
C LEU A 212 -57.82 29.44 36.62
N THR A 213 -56.94 29.91 35.71
CA THR A 213 -56.93 31.32 35.27
C THR A 213 -57.39 31.51 33.83
N GLY A 214 -57.49 30.44 33.03
CA GLY A 214 -57.85 30.51 31.61
C GLY A 214 -56.83 31.26 30.74
N LYS A 215 -55.68 31.67 31.30
CA LYS A 215 -54.63 32.42 30.62
C LYS A 215 -53.51 31.48 30.18
N ILE A 216 -52.87 31.82 29.06
CA ILE A 216 -51.70 31.09 28.56
C ILE A 216 -50.50 31.44 29.45
N SER A 217 -49.78 30.41 29.92
CA SER A 217 -48.56 30.63 30.71
C SER A 217 -47.44 31.24 29.85
N ALA A 218 -46.98 32.44 30.22
CA ALA A 218 -45.89 33.13 29.54
C ALA A 218 -44.61 32.28 29.45
N LYS A 219 -44.30 31.49 30.49
CA LYS A 219 -43.12 30.59 30.50
C LYS A 219 -43.20 29.53 29.39
N LYS A 220 -44.39 28.97 29.14
CA LYS A 220 -44.61 27.98 28.07
C LYS A 220 -44.45 28.62 26.69
N PHE A 221 -44.97 29.84 26.51
CA PHE A 221 -44.82 30.58 25.26
C PHE A 221 -43.35 30.93 24.96
N ILE A 222 -42.62 31.44 25.95
CA ILE A 222 -41.18 31.75 25.82
C ILE A 222 -40.38 30.49 25.45
N ARG A 223 -40.68 29.35 26.09
CA ARG A 223 -40.02 28.08 25.77
C ARG A 223 -40.27 27.66 24.31
N PHE A 224 -41.51 27.74 23.84
CA PHE A 224 -41.83 27.45 22.43
C PHE A 224 -41.08 28.36 21.46
N MET A 225 -41.03 29.67 21.72
CA MET A 225 -40.28 30.60 20.88
C MET A 225 -38.78 30.25 20.84
N ASN A 226 -38.19 29.91 21.99
CA ASN A 226 -36.80 29.45 22.06
C ASN A 226 -36.58 28.14 21.30
N ASP A 227 -37.53 27.20 21.36
CA ASP A 227 -37.45 25.92 20.66
C ASP A 227 -37.59 26.12 19.13
N LEU A 228 -38.42 27.07 18.67
CA LEU A 228 -38.50 27.48 17.26
C LEU A 228 -37.18 28.08 16.76
N THR A 229 -36.59 29.01 17.51
CA THR A 229 -35.29 29.60 17.16
C THR A 229 -34.21 28.51 17.07
N LYS A 230 -34.16 27.59 18.04
CA LYS A 230 -33.23 26.44 18.00
C LYS A 230 -33.50 25.48 16.85
N LYS A 231 -34.75 25.29 16.41
CA LYS A 231 -35.07 24.48 15.22
C LYS A 231 -34.51 25.17 13.97
N ALA A 232 -34.76 26.47 13.82
CA ALA A 232 -34.27 27.27 12.70
C ALA A 232 -32.72 27.31 12.63
N ASP A 233 -32.02 27.46 13.76
CA ASP A 233 -30.56 27.44 13.82
C ASP A 233 -29.97 26.09 13.35
N ARG A 234 -30.58 24.98 13.79
CA ARG A 234 -30.16 23.62 13.38
C ARG A 234 -30.37 23.39 11.88
N GLU A 235 -31.47 23.87 11.34
CA GLU A 235 -31.75 23.80 9.89
C GLU A 235 -30.80 24.67 9.08
N LEU A 236 -30.50 25.88 9.56
CA LEU A 236 -29.54 26.77 8.94
C LEU A 236 -28.14 26.13 8.88
N GLU A 237 -27.68 25.52 9.97
CA GLU A 237 -26.39 24.82 10.02
C GLU A 237 -26.36 23.64 9.03
N LYS A 238 -27.43 22.83 8.98
CA LYS A 238 -27.59 21.74 8.01
C LYS A 238 -27.53 22.24 6.57
N LEU A 239 -28.24 23.33 6.25
CA LEU A 239 -28.24 23.93 4.91
C LEU A 239 -26.86 24.51 4.54
N ARG A 240 -26.16 25.14 5.49
CA ARG A 240 -24.80 25.64 5.28
C ARG A 240 -23.83 24.50 4.95
N LEU A 241 -23.88 23.39 5.70
CA LEU A 241 -23.03 22.23 5.44
C LEU A 241 -23.33 21.61 4.06
N LYS A 242 -24.61 21.49 3.70
CA LYS A 242 -25.03 21.01 2.37
C LYS A 242 -24.52 21.94 1.27
N ASN A 243 -24.64 23.26 1.45
CA ASN A 243 -24.15 24.25 0.49
C ASN A 243 -22.63 24.17 0.29
N PHE A 244 -21.86 24.03 1.37
CA PHE A 244 -20.41 23.86 1.31
C PHE A 244 -20.03 22.57 0.56
N THR A 245 -20.69 21.46 0.88
CA THR A 245 -20.45 20.16 0.24
C THR A 245 -20.75 20.20 -1.26
N THR A 246 -21.92 20.72 -1.65
CA THR A 246 -22.32 20.84 -3.06
C THR A 246 -21.39 21.79 -3.82
N LYS A 247 -20.96 22.91 -3.22
CA LYS A 247 -19.94 23.78 -3.83
C LYS A 247 -18.62 23.06 -4.06
N GLY A 248 -18.18 22.23 -3.11
CA GLY A 248 -16.99 21.39 -3.27
C GLY A 248 -17.14 20.39 -4.42
N GLN A 249 -18.29 19.71 -4.52
CA GLN A 249 -18.58 18.78 -5.61
C GLN A 249 -18.62 19.48 -6.97
N ILE A 250 -19.25 20.65 -7.08
CA ILE A 250 -19.26 21.46 -8.30
C ILE A 250 -17.83 21.79 -8.71
N LYS A 251 -17.00 22.31 -7.78
CA LYS A 251 -15.60 22.63 -8.06
C LYS A 251 -14.84 21.41 -8.59
N HIS A 252 -14.92 20.29 -7.89
CA HIS A 252 -14.26 19.05 -8.30
C HIS A 252 -14.71 18.58 -9.69
N VAL A 253 -16.01 18.57 -9.98
CA VAL A 253 -16.52 18.17 -11.31
C VAL A 253 -16.09 19.17 -12.39
N THR A 254 -16.10 20.48 -12.11
CA THR A 254 -15.63 21.49 -13.07
C THR A 254 -14.14 21.37 -13.35
N GLU A 255 -13.33 21.06 -12.34
CA GLU A 255 -11.88 20.81 -12.49
C GLU A 255 -11.64 19.53 -13.31
N GLN A 256 -12.38 18.45 -13.04
CA GLN A 256 -12.33 17.24 -13.85
C GLN A 256 -12.73 17.49 -15.30
N LEU A 257 -13.78 18.28 -15.54
CA LEU A 257 -14.21 18.63 -16.89
C LEU A 257 -13.16 19.47 -17.61
N LYS A 258 -12.53 20.43 -16.92
CA LYS A 258 -11.42 21.23 -17.46
C LYS A 258 -10.22 20.36 -17.79
N GLN A 259 -9.83 19.45 -16.90
CA GLN A 259 -8.78 18.46 -17.16
C GLN A 259 -9.14 17.60 -18.36
N LYS A 260 -10.37 17.09 -18.45
CA LYS A 260 -10.82 16.27 -19.59
C LYS A 260 -10.87 17.05 -20.90
N GLN A 261 -11.19 18.35 -20.89
CA GLN A 261 -11.13 19.19 -22.08
C GLN A 261 -9.67 19.43 -22.51
N GLN A 262 -8.77 19.73 -21.57
CA GLN A 262 -7.35 19.90 -21.86
C GLN A 262 -6.71 18.60 -22.35
N LEU A 263 -7.03 17.46 -21.72
CA LEU A 263 -6.63 16.15 -22.19
C LEU A 263 -7.28 15.87 -23.55
N GLY A 264 -8.58 16.08 -23.73
CA GLY A 264 -9.27 15.79 -24.99
C GLY A 264 -8.79 16.60 -26.19
N GLU A 265 -8.30 17.83 -25.98
CA GLU A 265 -7.67 18.66 -27.01
C GLU A 265 -6.21 18.25 -27.28
N SER A 266 -5.51 17.71 -26.28
CA SER A 266 -4.10 17.29 -26.37
C SER A 266 -3.88 15.80 -26.65
N LEU A 267 -4.91 14.96 -26.55
CA LEU A 267 -4.78 13.50 -26.53
C LEU A 267 -5.12 12.92 -27.89
N HIS A 268 -4.09 12.53 -28.61
CA HIS A 268 -4.21 11.84 -29.88
C HIS A 268 -4.35 10.33 -29.68
N PRO A 269 -4.98 9.60 -30.62
CA PRO A 269 -4.99 8.13 -30.63
C PRO A 269 -3.59 7.50 -30.45
N ILE A 270 -2.55 8.20 -30.92
CA ILE A 270 -1.15 7.80 -30.80
C ILE A 270 -0.68 7.77 -29.35
N ASP A 271 -1.15 8.69 -28.50
CA ASP A 271 -0.74 8.75 -27.09
C ASP A 271 -1.26 7.54 -26.32
N PHE A 272 -2.47 7.07 -26.63
CA PHE A 272 -3.00 5.83 -26.06
C PHE A 272 -2.18 4.62 -26.48
N GLN A 273 -1.73 4.57 -27.74
CA GLN A 273 -0.87 3.51 -28.22
C GLN A 273 0.52 3.59 -27.59
N ALA A 274 1.08 4.78 -27.40
CA ALA A 274 2.34 5.01 -26.72
C ALA A 274 2.29 4.52 -25.26
N VAL A 275 1.24 4.88 -24.51
CA VAL A 275 1.03 4.41 -23.13
C VAL A 275 0.83 2.89 -23.08
N ALA A 276 0.13 2.31 -24.06
CA ALA A 276 -0.05 0.86 -24.12
C ALA A 276 1.28 0.13 -24.36
N ILE A 277 2.13 0.66 -25.24
CA ILE A 277 3.49 0.13 -25.49
C ILE A 277 4.36 0.28 -24.23
N GLU A 278 4.36 1.46 -23.61
CA GLU A 278 5.14 1.71 -22.39
C GLU A 278 4.70 0.77 -21.24
N ASN A 279 3.40 0.60 -21.05
CA ASN A 279 2.88 -0.35 -20.06
C ASN A 279 3.31 -1.78 -20.37
N GLN A 280 3.28 -2.21 -21.63
CA GLN A 280 3.74 -3.54 -22.03
C GLN A 280 5.25 -3.70 -21.74
N GLU A 281 6.07 -2.72 -22.08
CA GLU A 281 7.50 -2.76 -21.78
C GLU A 281 7.79 -2.80 -20.27
N ILE A 282 7.03 -2.07 -19.46
CA ILE A 282 7.16 -2.09 -17.99
C ILE A 282 6.73 -3.46 -17.45
N LEU A 283 5.65 -4.06 -17.96
CA LEU A 283 5.22 -5.39 -17.57
C LEU A 283 6.29 -6.44 -17.90
N ASP A 284 6.88 -6.39 -19.10
CA ASP A 284 7.96 -7.30 -19.49
C ASP A 284 9.20 -7.13 -18.59
N LYS A 285 9.54 -5.87 -18.23
CA LYS A 285 10.62 -5.58 -17.26
C LYS A 285 10.31 -6.14 -15.89
N ILE A 286 9.07 -6.01 -15.40
CA ILE A 286 8.63 -6.57 -14.12
C ILE A 286 8.71 -8.09 -14.14
N GLU A 287 8.25 -8.73 -15.23
CA GLU A 287 8.31 -10.19 -15.37
C GLU A 287 9.76 -10.69 -15.35
N ASN A 288 10.67 -10.02 -16.08
CA ASN A 288 12.08 -10.36 -16.07
C ASN A 288 12.71 -10.18 -14.68
N LYS A 289 12.38 -9.08 -13.98
CA LYS A 289 12.84 -8.86 -12.59
C LYS A 289 12.28 -9.91 -11.62
N ASN A 290 11.05 -10.36 -11.81
CA ASN A 290 10.46 -11.43 -11.02
C ASN A 290 11.17 -12.77 -11.26
N LYS A 291 11.52 -13.10 -12.51
CA LYS A 291 12.32 -14.28 -12.84
C LYS A 291 13.69 -14.23 -12.16
N GLN A 292 14.40 -13.09 -12.25
CA GLN A 292 15.67 -12.88 -11.54
C GLN A 292 15.53 -13.02 -10.01
N LEU A 293 14.44 -12.50 -9.44
CA LEU A 293 14.17 -12.61 -8.01
C LEU A 293 13.90 -14.07 -7.61
N GLU A 294 13.18 -14.83 -8.43
CA GLU A 294 12.92 -16.24 -8.20
C GLU A 294 14.22 -17.06 -8.22
N GLU A 295 15.07 -16.86 -9.23
CA GLU A 295 16.41 -17.46 -9.29
C GLU A 295 17.24 -17.14 -8.05
N LEU A 296 17.26 -15.86 -7.64
CA LEU A 296 18.00 -15.45 -6.45
C LEU A 296 17.44 -16.10 -5.18
N LYS A 297 16.12 -16.21 -5.04
CA LYS A 297 15.48 -16.91 -3.91
C LYS A 297 15.89 -18.39 -3.86
N MET A 298 15.94 -19.07 -5.01
CA MET A 298 16.39 -20.46 -5.09
C MET A 298 17.85 -20.59 -4.66
N VAL A 299 18.72 -19.71 -5.15
CA VAL A 299 20.13 -19.68 -4.77
C VAL A 299 20.31 -19.40 -3.28
N THR A 300 19.64 -18.38 -2.73
CA THR A 300 19.65 -18.06 -1.30
C THR A 300 19.14 -19.23 -0.46
N GLY A 301 18.05 -19.89 -0.88
CA GLY A 301 17.52 -21.08 -0.23
C GLY A 301 18.53 -22.21 -0.18
N HIS A 302 19.15 -22.54 -1.32
CA HIS A 302 20.18 -23.56 -1.42
C HIS A 302 21.39 -23.28 -0.50
N TYR A 303 21.93 -22.06 -0.52
CA TYR A 303 23.05 -21.70 0.34
C TYR A 303 22.69 -21.66 1.82
N ASN A 304 21.48 -21.25 2.18
CA ASN A 304 21.00 -21.28 3.56
C ASN A 304 20.88 -22.73 4.07
N LEU A 305 20.33 -23.65 3.27
CA LEU A 305 20.30 -25.08 3.61
C LEU A 305 21.71 -25.64 3.81
N LYS A 306 22.66 -25.29 2.93
CA LYS A 306 24.06 -25.70 3.06
C LYS A 306 24.71 -25.13 4.33
N LEU A 307 24.43 -23.86 4.66
CA LEU A 307 24.90 -23.22 5.89
C LEU A 307 24.36 -23.92 7.14
N ILE A 308 23.06 -24.24 7.17
CA ILE A 308 22.44 -24.98 8.28
C ILE A 308 23.09 -26.37 8.43
N SER A 309 23.32 -27.07 7.32
CA SER A 309 24.02 -28.36 7.34
C SER A 309 25.43 -28.24 7.93
N HIS A 310 26.21 -27.23 7.54
CA HIS A 310 27.53 -26.98 8.09
C HIS A 310 27.48 -26.58 9.57
N LYS A 311 26.51 -25.77 9.99
CA LYS A 311 26.31 -25.39 11.40
C LYS A 311 26.01 -26.61 12.27
N ASN A 312 25.16 -27.51 11.79
CA ASN A 312 24.84 -28.76 12.50
C ASN A 312 26.08 -29.66 12.61
N LYS A 313 26.83 -29.85 11.53
CA LYS A 313 28.10 -30.61 11.56
C LYS A 313 29.12 -30.00 12.53
N LEU A 314 29.22 -28.66 12.56
CA LEU A 314 30.10 -27.96 13.50
C LEU A 314 29.64 -28.18 14.96
N ALA A 315 28.33 -28.11 15.23
CA ALA A 315 27.79 -28.39 16.55
C ALA A 315 28.08 -29.84 17.00
N GLU A 316 27.89 -30.83 16.11
CA GLU A 316 28.24 -32.23 16.36
C GLU A 316 29.74 -32.39 16.68
N GLN A 317 30.62 -31.77 15.88
CA GLN A 317 32.06 -31.80 16.12
C GLN A 317 32.44 -31.11 17.43
N THR A 318 31.77 -30.02 17.79
CA THR A 318 31.98 -29.30 19.04
C THR A 318 31.60 -30.17 20.25
N ILE A 319 30.47 -30.88 20.18
CA ILE A 319 30.05 -31.84 21.20
C ILE A 319 31.10 -32.96 21.33
N LYS A 320 31.54 -33.55 20.22
CA LYS A 320 32.59 -34.59 20.24
C LYS A 320 33.89 -34.09 20.86
N LEU A 321 34.31 -32.88 20.51
CA LEU A 321 35.52 -32.26 21.04
C LEU A 321 35.40 -32.04 22.56
N ASN A 322 34.25 -31.56 23.04
CA ASN A 322 34.01 -31.40 24.47
C ASN A 322 34.03 -32.74 25.21
N ASN A 323 33.38 -33.77 24.68
CA ASN A 323 33.43 -35.11 25.26
C ASN A 323 34.87 -35.65 25.33
N MET A 324 35.66 -35.48 24.25
CA MET A 324 37.07 -35.86 24.24
C MET A 324 37.89 -35.06 25.26
N LYS A 325 37.61 -33.77 25.46
CA LYS A 325 38.27 -32.97 26.50
C LYS A 325 37.94 -33.49 27.90
N GLU A 326 36.68 -33.84 28.15
CA GLU A 326 36.27 -34.46 29.42
C GLU A 326 36.95 -35.81 29.63
N GLU A 327 37.02 -36.65 28.60
CA GLU A 327 37.76 -37.93 28.64
C GLU A 327 39.25 -37.71 28.93
N ILE A 328 39.89 -36.75 28.27
CA ILE A 328 41.30 -36.39 28.52
C ILE A 328 41.48 -35.92 29.96
N SER A 329 40.61 -35.05 30.47
CA SER A 329 40.66 -34.57 31.86
C SER A 329 40.51 -35.73 32.86
N ASN A 330 39.56 -36.62 32.62
CA ASN A 330 39.37 -37.83 33.43
C ASN A 330 40.59 -38.75 33.38
N LYS A 331 41.21 -38.93 32.21
CA LYS A 331 42.44 -39.72 32.06
C LYS A 331 43.64 -39.06 32.75
N GLN A 332 43.79 -37.75 32.65
CA GLN A 332 44.81 -37.00 33.38
C GLN A 332 44.64 -37.16 34.89
N TYR A 333 43.41 -37.06 35.41
CA TYR A 333 43.12 -37.32 36.82
C TYR A 333 43.47 -38.76 37.23
N GLN A 334 43.12 -39.75 36.41
CA GLN A 334 43.48 -41.15 36.66
C GLN A 334 45.00 -41.36 36.66
N MET A 335 45.71 -40.75 35.71
CA MET A 335 47.18 -40.80 35.64
C MET A 335 47.81 -40.18 36.87
N GLU A 336 47.33 -39.03 37.33
CA GLU A 336 47.82 -38.36 38.53
C GLU A 336 47.63 -39.24 39.77
N LYS A 337 46.45 -39.85 39.92
CA LYS A 337 46.18 -40.80 41.01
C LYS A 337 47.13 -42.00 40.96
N LEU A 338 47.39 -42.55 39.78
CA LEU A 338 48.32 -43.67 39.60
C LEU A 338 49.76 -43.27 39.92
N LYS A 339 50.21 -42.07 39.53
CA LYS A 339 51.55 -41.57 39.90
C LYS A 339 51.73 -41.46 41.41
N ILE A 340 50.73 -40.93 42.13
CA ILE A 340 50.78 -40.87 43.59
C ILE A 340 50.88 -42.28 44.19
N GLN A 341 50.13 -43.25 43.66
CA GLN A 341 50.22 -44.64 44.09
C GLN A 341 51.59 -45.25 43.79
N GLU A 342 52.16 -44.98 42.61
CA GLU A 342 53.50 -45.39 42.22
C GLU A 342 54.56 -44.83 43.17
N GLU A 343 54.49 -43.54 43.51
CA GLU A 343 55.37 -42.90 44.49
C GLU A 343 55.24 -43.55 45.88
N CYS A 344 54.02 -43.79 46.37
CA CYS A 344 53.82 -44.50 47.64
C CYS A 344 54.41 -45.91 47.62
N LEU A 345 54.16 -46.68 46.55
CA LEU A 345 54.73 -48.03 46.40
C LEU A 345 56.25 -48.00 46.31
N GLN A 346 56.84 -46.99 45.66
CA GLN A 346 58.27 -46.82 45.58
C GLN A 346 58.87 -46.57 46.97
N THR A 347 58.25 -45.71 47.80
CA THR A 347 58.68 -45.51 49.19
C THR A 347 58.55 -46.79 50.03
N GLU A 348 57.51 -47.59 49.80
CA GLU A 348 57.33 -48.89 50.47
C GLU A 348 58.40 -49.90 50.03
N ILE A 349 58.74 -49.95 48.73
CA ILE A 349 59.84 -50.78 48.21
C ILE A 349 61.17 -50.36 48.84
N GLU A 350 61.45 -49.05 48.94
CA GLU A 350 62.67 -48.54 49.60
C GLU A 350 62.73 -48.95 51.07
N ASP A 351 61.62 -48.87 51.79
CA ASP A 351 61.56 -49.28 53.19
C ASP A 351 61.73 -50.80 53.36
N ILE A 352 61.13 -51.61 52.49
CA ILE A 352 61.37 -53.06 52.45
C ILE A 352 62.83 -53.36 52.09
N GLN A 353 63.44 -52.63 51.15
CA GLN A 353 64.86 -52.78 50.82
C GLN A 353 65.76 -52.45 52.01
N LYS A 354 65.49 -51.37 52.76
CA LYS A 354 66.19 -51.06 54.02
C LYS A 354 66.01 -52.17 55.04
N GLN A 355 64.81 -52.74 55.17
CA GLN A 355 64.58 -53.89 56.06
C GLN A 355 65.38 -55.12 55.62
N ILE A 356 65.41 -55.43 54.32
CA ILE A 356 66.22 -56.53 53.77
C ILE A 356 67.71 -56.27 54.00
N GLU A 357 68.21 -55.06 53.80
CA GLU A 357 69.59 -54.70 54.12
C GLU A 357 69.91 -54.86 55.61
N ASN A 358 69.00 -54.46 56.49
CA ASN A 358 69.16 -54.65 57.94
C ASN A 358 69.21 -56.15 58.29
N ILE A 359 68.34 -56.97 57.68
CA ILE A 359 68.37 -58.42 57.83
C ILE A 359 69.69 -58.98 57.30
N LYS A 360 70.14 -58.60 56.09
CA LYS A 360 71.43 -59.01 55.54
C LYS A 360 72.60 -58.64 56.45
N LYS A 361 72.66 -57.41 56.97
CA LYS A 361 73.66 -57.00 57.96
C LYS A 361 73.58 -57.83 59.24
N LEU A 362 72.37 -58.21 59.68
CA LEU A 362 72.19 -59.14 60.78
C LEU A 362 72.71 -60.54 60.42
N THR A 363 72.40 -61.06 59.23
CA THR A 363 72.84 -62.36 58.72
C THR A 363 74.35 -62.41 58.53
N ASP A 364 74.98 -61.37 57.98
CA ASP A 364 76.43 -61.26 57.80
C ASP A 364 77.15 -61.18 59.16
N LYS A 365 76.55 -60.52 60.15
CA LYS A 365 77.03 -60.58 61.55
C LYS A 365 76.80 -61.94 62.19
N TYR A 366 75.80 -62.70 61.71
CA TYR A 366 75.47 -64.04 62.18
C TYR A 366 76.26 -65.07 61.36
N HIS A 367 77.57 -65.11 61.55
CA HIS A 367 78.39 -66.18 61.00
C HIS A 367 78.08 -67.46 61.77
N LEU A 368 77.40 -68.43 61.13
CA LEU A 368 77.31 -69.78 61.65
C LEU A 368 78.75 -70.33 61.68
N PRO A 369 79.28 -70.73 62.85
CA PRO A 369 80.61 -71.33 62.93
C PRO A 369 80.70 -72.51 61.96
N ASP A 370 81.79 -72.59 61.19
CA ASP A 370 82.05 -73.70 60.28
C ASP A 370 82.01 -75.03 61.07
N VAL A 371 81.51 -76.10 60.46
CA VAL A 371 81.33 -77.40 61.15
C VAL A 371 82.66 -77.86 61.76
N MET A 372 83.79 -77.54 61.12
CA MET A 372 85.12 -77.81 61.67
C MET A 372 85.50 -76.92 62.86
N GLU A 373 85.11 -75.64 62.89
CA GLU A 373 85.26 -74.78 64.07
C GLU A 373 84.35 -75.23 65.21
N PHE A 374 83.11 -75.61 64.92
CA PHE A 374 82.21 -76.20 65.92
C PHE A 374 82.79 -77.51 66.45
N ILE A 375 83.34 -78.38 65.59
CA ILE A 375 84.02 -79.61 66.03
C ILE A 375 85.28 -79.28 66.82
N GLN A 376 86.09 -78.29 66.43
CA GLN A 376 87.27 -77.84 67.16
C GLN A 376 86.91 -77.32 68.54
N VAL A 377 85.98 -76.38 68.63
CA VAL A 377 85.46 -75.86 69.89
C VAL A 377 84.82 -76.97 70.71
N GLN A 378 84.12 -77.93 70.10
CA GLN A 378 83.55 -79.10 70.78
C GLN A 378 84.64 -80.07 71.26
N THR A 379 85.72 -80.27 70.52
CA THR A 379 86.88 -81.08 70.94
C THR A 379 87.68 -80.38 72.03
N GLU A 380 87.89 -79.08 71.94
CA GLU A 380 88.49 -78.26 72.98
C GLU A 380 87.62 -78.27 74.23
N LEU A 381 86.30 -78.14 74.11
CA LEU A 381 85.38 -78.31 75.24
C LEU A 381 85.49 -79.71 75.83
N ARG A 382 85.65 -80.75 75.01
CA ARG A 382 85.79 -82.13 75.47
C ARG A 382 87.15 -82.38 76.12
N GLU A 383 88.22 -81.76 75.63
CA GLU A 383 89.56 -81.79 76.20
C GLU A 383 89.61 -80.99 77.50
N MET A 384 89.08 -79.78 77.52
CA MET A 384 88.89 -78.97 78.73
C MET A 384 88.00 -79.65 79.75
N LYS A 385 86.97 -80.38 79.32
CA LYS A 385 86.15 -81.19 80.23
C LYS A 385 86.92 -82.40 80.75
N LYS A 386 87.75 -83.06 79.94
CA LYS A 386 88.67 -84.11 80.41
C LYS A 386 89.73 -83.58 81.38
N THR A 387 90.31 -82.40 81.13
CA THR A 387 91.28 -81.77 82.05
C THR A 387 90.59 -81.29 83.32
N TYR A 388 89.36 -80.75 83.22
CA TYR A 388 88.51 -80.44 84.36
C TYR A 388 88.22 -81.70 85.18
N ASP A 389 87.74 -82.78 84.59
CA ASP A 389 87.48 -84.04 85.28
C ASP A 389 88.76 -84.65 85.90
N ARG A 390 89.91 -84.49 85.23
CA ARG A 390 91.23 -84.92 85.76
C ARG A 390 91.65 -84.06 86.95
N LEU A 391 91.51 -82.74 86.87
CA LEU A 391 91.80 -81.81 87.95
C LEU A 391 90.81 -81.95 89.09
N GLU A 392 89.54 -82.23 88.81
CA GLU A 392 88.51 -82.53 89.81
C GLU A 392 88.84 -83.84 90.52
N ARG A 393 89.26 -84.90 89.79
CA ARG A 393 89.81 -86.12 90.41
C ARG A 393 91.06 -85.84 91.21
N HIS A 394 91.96 -84.98 90.74
CA HIS A 394 93.18 -84.64 91.46
C HIS A 394 92.88 -83.83 92.74
N GLN A 395 91.93 -82.91 92.67
CA GLN A 395 91.38 -82.16 93.80
C GLN A 395 90.65 -83.10 94.77
N LYS A 396 89.93 -84.10 94.27
CA LYS A 396 89.26 -85.11 95.09
C LYS A 396 90.29 -85.99 95.80
N ILE A 397 91.33 -86.46 95.11
CA ILE A 397 92.46 -87.19 95.70
C ILE A 397 93.19 -86.32 96.73
N GLN A 398 93.43 -85.03 96.46
CA GLN A 398 94.01 -84.10 97.44
C GLN A 398 93.08 -83.86 98.63
N LYS A 399 91.77 -83.70 98.43
CA LYS A 399 90.77 -83.62 99.51
C LYS A 399 90.75 -84.90 100.34
N THR A 400 90.82 -86.08 99.72
CA THR A 400 90.88 -87.36 100.42
C THR A 400 92.23 -87.53 101.13
N ALA A 401 93.34 -87.07 100.57
CA ALA A 401 94.65 -87.07 101.22
C ALA A 401 94.69 -86.13 102.43
N VAL A 402 94.15 -84.92 102.31
CA VAL A 402 93.98 -83.96 103.42
C VAL A 402 93.01 -84.50 104.48
N SER A 403 91.94 -85.17 104.06
CA SER A 403 91.02 -85.86 104.98
C SER A 403 91.67 -87.04 105.69
N ASN A 404 92.55 -87.80 105.02
CA ASN A 404 93.31 -88.89 105.63
C ASN A 404 94.40 -88.39 106.58
N ILE A 405 95.04 -87.25 106.27
CA ILE A 405 95.96 -86.58 107.20
C ILE A 405 95.18 -86.04 108.41
N LYS A 406 93.98 -85.48 108.23
CA LYS A 406 93.09 -85.11 109.34
C LYS A 406 92.68 -86.33 110.18
N ASN A 407 92.29 -87.44 109.55
CA ASN A 407 91.92 -88.67 110.27
C ASN A 407 93.11 -89.33 110.97
N LYS A 408 94.32 -89.34 110.38
CA LYS A 408 95.55 -89.77 111.07
C LYS A 408 95.89 -88.85 112.24
N ARG A 409 95.69 -87.53 112.11
CA ARG A 409 95.85 -86.57 113.22
C ARG A 409 94.81 -86.77 114.33
N GLN A 410 93.64 -87.34 114.02
CA GLN A 410 92.61 -87.72 114.99
C GLN A 410 92.89 -89.08 115.66
N LEU A 411 93.49 -90.04 114.93
CA LEU A 411 93.95 -91.34 115.47
C LEU A 411 95.15 -91.18 116.41
N TYR A 412 96.15 -90.34 116.09
CA TYR A 412 97.25 -90.03 117.01
C TYR A 412 96.80 -89.24 118.25
N LYS A 413 95.66 -88.54 118.18
CA LYS A 413 95.05 -87.89 119.34
C LYS A 413 94.29 -88.89 120.22
N ASN A 414 93.79 -89.99 119.67
CA ASN A 414 93.08 -91.04 120.40
C ASN A 414 94.01 -92.15 120.95
N GLU A 415 95.18 -92.38 120.37
CA GLU A 415 96.16 -93.37 120.88
C GLU A 415 97.00 -92.87 122.07
N LEU A 416 97.12 -91.55 122.26
CA LEU A 416 97.78 -90.93 123.43
C LEU A 416 96.89 -90.94 124.68
N ASP A 417 95.55 -91.00 124.52
CA ASP A 417 94.59 -91.04 125.64
C ASP A 417 94.30 -92.47 126.15
N THR A 418 94.82 -93.53 125.51
CA THR A 418 94.60 -94.95 125.92
C THR A 418 95.76 -95.64 126.64
N LYS A 419 96.91 -94.98 126.84
CA LYS A 419 98.07 -95.55 127.58
C LYS A 419 98.24 -95.02 129.01
N THR A 420 97.17 -94.49 129.60
CA THR A 420 97.05 -94.13 131.02
C THR A 420 96.21 -95.12 131.84
N SER A 421 95.78 -96.27 131.31
CA SER A 421 94.75 -97.07 132.02
C SER A 421 95.07 -98.54 132.36
N ASN A 422 96.20 -99.15 131.96
CA ASN A 422 96.41 -100.61 132.18
C ASN A 422 97.75 -101.00 132.85
N HIS A 423 98.28 -100.18 133.77
CA HIS A 423 99.36 -100.64 134.68
C HIS A 423 99.24 -100.14 136.13
N SER A 424 98.01 -100.14 136.64
CA SER A 424 97.70 -100.22 138.08
C SER A 424 97.01 -101.56 138.33
N GLN A 425 97.79 -102.59 138.67
CA GLN A 425 97.40 -103.80 139.43
C GLN A 425 98.35 -104.96 139.09
N PHE A 426 99.56 -104.96 139.67
CA PHE A 426 100.23 -106.17 140.15
C PHE A 426 101.60 -105.81 140.78
N PHE A 427 101.70 -105.98 142.10
CA PHE A 427 102.89 -105.93 142.98
C PHE A 427 103.33 -104.55 143.51
N GLU A 428 102.66 -103.97 144.52
CA GLU A 428 102.78 -104.27 145.97
C GLU A 428 103.12 -105.72 146.34
N GLY A 429 104.35 -105.93 146.84
CA GLY A 429 104.76 -107.16 147.49
C GLY A 429 106.23 -107.47 147.32
N LEU A 430 107.11 -106.68 147.96
CA LEU A 430 108.31 -107.15 148.69
C LEU A 430 109.36 -106.03 148.89
N ARG A 431 109.59 -105.76 150.19
CA ARG A 431 110.76 -105.14 150.84
C ARG A 431 110.74 -103.60 150.94
N GLU A 432 110.58 -102.93 152.08
CA GLU A 432 110.67 -103.31 153.50
C GLU A 432 111.64 -104.46 153.81
N SER A 433 112.93 -104.18 153.68
CA SER A 433 113.77 -104.03 154.87
C SER A 433 115.20 -103.70 154.44
N GLN A 434 115.85 -102.89 155.29
CA GLN A 434 117.21 -102.33 155.22
C GLN A 434 117.29 -101.00 154.47
N ILE A 435 117.29 -99.86 155.16
CA ILE A 435 118.28 -99.46 156.19
C ILE A 435 119.69 -99.78 155.69
N PHE A 436 120.38 -98.80 155.10
CA PHE A 436 121.46 -98.08 155.81
C PHE A 436 122.24 -97.15 154.86
N LEU A 437 122.39 -95.88 155.32
CA LEU A 437 123.48 -94.91 155.11
C LEU A 437 123.77 -94.44 153.67
N ASN A 438 123.67 -93.16 153.32
CA ASN A 438 123.69 -91.90 154.07
C ASN A 438 122.61 -90.92 153.59
#